data_AF-A0A0A9CSW2-F1
#
_entry.id   AF-A0A0A9CSW2-F1
#
_cell.length_a   1.000
_cell.length_b   1.000
_cell.length_c   1.000
_cell.angle_alpha   90.00
_cell.angle_beta   90.00
_cell.angle_gamma   90.00
#
_symmetry.space_group_name_H-M   'P 1'
#
loop_
_entity.id
_entity.type
_entity.pdbx_description
1 polymer ?
#
loop_
_entity_poly.entity_id
_entity_poly.type
_entity_poly.pdbx_seq_one_letter_code
_entity_poly.pdbx_strand_id
1 'polypeptide(L)'
;MGPFLITYLVDLLSDKNPDKGHGHGYILASIFFASKTIESLSQRQWYFGARRTGFQVRAALMVSIYKKSLLMKNSTTGTGKIVNFLDVDVERVGEFFWYIHGIWLLPLQISLALVILYHSLGMATSLSAVFATVFVMVSNTPLTKSQKNLNVKIMEAKDSRIKATAEALKSMRILNLHAWETAYLDKLLKLRDVERGCLRRYLYTCSAIAFLF
;
A
#
# COMPACT_ATOMS: atom_id res chain seq x y z
N MET A 1 -22.94 -6.78 -7.07
CA MET A 1 -24.05 -6.32 -7.93
C MET A 1 -23.63 -5.99 -9.35
N GLY A 2 -22.48 -5.33 -9.57
CA GLY A 2 -22.01 -4.97 -10.92
C GLY A 2 -22.00 -6.12 -11.95
N PRO A 3 -21.34 -7.26 -11.68
CA PRO A 3 -21.23 -8.34 -12.67
C PRO A 3 -22.59 -8.94 -13.07
N PHE A 4 -23.47 -9.26 -12.11
CA PHE A 4 -24.79 -9.81 -12.39
C PHE A 4 -25.67 -8.88 -13.24
N LEU A 5 -25.72 -7.59 -12.91
CA LEU A 5 -26.51 -6.65 -13.71
C LEU A 5 -25.93 -6.46 -15.11
N ILE A 6 -24.62 -6.50 -15.27
CA ILE A 6 -23.98 -6.42 -16.60
C ILE A 6 -24.30 -7.67 -17.41
N THR A 7 -24.21 -8.87 -16.84
CA THR A 7 -24.57 -10.11 -17.54
C THR A 7 -26.04 -10.09 -17.97
N TYR A 8 -26.94 -9.62 -17.10
CA TYR A 8 -28.37 -9.51 -17.41
C TYR A 8 -28.67 -8.43 -18.47
N LEU A 9 -27.95 -7.30 -18.43
CA LEU A 9 -28.07 -6.24 -19.42
C LEU A 9 -27.51 -6.66 -20.78
N VAL A 10 -26.39 -7.40 -20.81
CA VAL A 10 -25.83 -7.96 -22.04
C VAL A 10 -26.78 -9.01 -22.64
N ASP A 11 -27.35 -9.90 -21.82
CA ASP A 11 -28.31 -10.91 -22.27
C ASP A 11 -29.58 -10.26 -22.85
N LEU A 12 -30.09 -9.20 -22.21
CA LEU A 12 -31.22 -8.41 -22.71
C LEU A 12 -30.91 -7.67 -24.03
N LEU A 13 -29.68 -7.18 -24.21
CA LEU A 13 -29.24 -6.51 -25.45
C LEU A 13 -28.93 -7.51 -26.57
N SER A 14 -28.55 -8.74 -26.24
CA SER A 14 -28.29 -9.82 -27.18
C SER A 14 -29.57 -10.55 -27.64
N ASP A 15 -30.62 -10.55 -26.82
CA ASP A 15 -31.92 -11.13 -27.16
C ASP A 15 -32.67 -10.23 -28.18
N LYS A 16 -32.67 -10.65 -29.46
CA LYS A 16 -33.33 -9.97 -30.60
C LYS A 16 -34.86 -10.12 -30.61
N ASN A 17 -35.52 -10.06 -29.45
CA ASN A 17 -36.98 -10.14 -29.37
C ASN A 17 -37.61 -8.73 -29.50
N PRO A 18 -38.30 -8.41 -30.61
CA PRO A 18 -38.87 -7.08 -30.86
C PRO A 18 -40.04 -6.69 -29.94
N ASP A 19 -40.59 -7.63 -29.16
CA ASP A 19 -41.74 -7.39 -28.26
C ASP A 19 -41.35 -6.93 -26.84
N LYS A 20 -40.06 -6.95 -26.48
CA LYS A 20 -39.58 -6.40 -25.20
C LYS A 20 -39.37 -4.89 -25.35
N GLY A 21 -40.42 -4.11 -25.13
CA GLY A 21 -40.41 -2.66 -25.29
C GLY A 21 -39.23 -1.95 -24.60
N HIS A 22 -38.73 -0.88 -25.23
CA HIS A 22 -37.56 -0.09 -24.81
C HIS A 22 -37.56 0.35 -23.33
N GLY A 23 -38.74 0.41 -22.68
CA GLY A 23 -38.89 0.75 -21.27
C GLY A 23 -38.16 -0.19 -20.31
N HIS A 24 -38.03 -1.48 -20.63
CA HIS A 24 -37.36 -2.43 -19.73
C HIS A 24 -35.85 -2.15 -19.60
N GLY A 25 -35.21 -1.71 -20.69
CA GLY A 25 -33.81 -1.31 -20.70
C GLY A 25 -33.55 -0.04 -19.88
N TYR A 26 -34.42 0.98 -19.98
CA TYR A 26 -34.31 2.21 -19.19
C TYR A 26 -34.49 1.95 -17.69
N ILE A 27 -35.41 1.06 -17.31
CA ILE A 27 -35.61 0.66 -15.90
C ILE A 27 -34.35 -0.03 -15.36
N LEU A 28 -33.77 -0.97 -16.11
CA LEU A 28 -32.56 -1.68 -15.70
C LEU A 28 -31.34 -0.74 -15.58
N ALA A 29 -31.17 0.18 -16.53
CA ALA A 29 -30.11 1.19 -16.47
C ALA A 29 -30.28 2.13 -15.26
N SER A 30 -31.51 2.52 -14.95
CA SER A 30 -31.82 3.36 -13.78
C SER A 30 -31.53 2.63 -12.47
N ILE A 31 -31.87 1.33 -12.37
CA ILE A 31 -31.55 0.50 -11.20
C ILE A 31 -30.03 0.33 -11.07
N PHE A 32 -29.31 0.11 -12.17
CA PHE A 32 -27.85 0.02 -12.15
C PHE A 32 -27.21 1.31 -11.65
N PHE A 33 -27.66 2.45 -12.16
CA PHE A 33 -27.20 3.76 -11.73
C PHE A 33 -27.48 4.02 -10.24
N ALA A 34 -28.71 3.73 -9.78
CA ALA A 34 -29.08 3.85 -8.37
C ALA A 34 -28.23 2.92 -7.48
N SER A 35 -28.04 1.67 -7.88
CA SER A 35 -27.19 0.73 -7.14
C SER A 35 -25.74 1.23 -7.03
N LYS A 36 -25.17 1.77 -8.12
CA LYS A 36 -23.79 2.27 -8.14
C LYS A 36 -23.61 3.55 -7.32
N THR A 37 -24.59 4.44 -7.35
CA THR A 37 -24.55 5.65 -6.52
C THR A 37 -24.65 5.30 -5.04
N ILE A 38 -25.55 4.41 -4.64
CA ILE A 38 -25.67 3.94 -3.25
C ILE A 38 -24.39 3.23 -2.79
N GLU A 39 -23.80 2.36 -3.63
CA GLU A 39 -22.52 1.70 -3.35
C GLU A 39 -21.43 2.74 -3.08
N SER A 40 -21.29 3.74 -3.97
CA SER A 40 -20.29 4.80 -3.85
C SER A 40 -20.49 5.67 -2.60
N LEU A 41 -21.72 6.07 -2.31
CA LEU A 41 -22.04 6.87 -1.12
C LEU A 41 -21.75 6.08 0.16
N SER A 42 -22.19 4.81 0.22
CA SER A 42 -21.95 3.95 1.38
C SER A 42 -20.46 3.75 1.64
N GLN A 43 -19.69 3.52 0.58
CA GLN A 43 -18.22 3.39 0.67
C GLN A 43 -17.58 4.68 1.18
N ARG A 44 -18.02 5.85 0.70
CA ARG A 44 -17.53 7.15 1.17
C ARG A 44 -17.85 7.39 2.65
N GLN A 45 -19.09 7.09 3.06
CA GLN A 45 -19.52 7.22 4.45
C GLN A 45 -18.73 6.30 5.38
N TRP A 46 -18.51 5.06 4.94
CA TRP A 46 -17.67 4.10 5.66
C TRP A 46 -16.23 4.61 5.82
N TYR A 47 -15.60 5.10 4.74
CA TYR A 47 -14.26 5.70 4.83
C TYR A 47 -14.21 6.89 5.79
N PHE A 48 -15.20 7.78 5.69
CA PHE A 48 -15.27 8.93 6.57
C PHE A 48 -15.40 8.51 8.04
N GLY A 49 -16.27 7.54 8.34
CA GLY A 49 -16.45 6.98 9.68
C GLY A 49 -15.18 6.34 10.24
N ALA A 50 -14.55 5.44 9.49
CA ALA A 50 -13.31 4.78 9.90
C ALA A 50 -12.19 5.81 10.19
N ARG A 51 -12.06 6.82 9.32
CA ARG A 51 -11.06 7.87 9.47
C ARG A 51 -11.35 8.80 10.65
N ARG A 52 -12.62 9.13 10.89
CA ARG A 52 -13.06 9.90 12.06
C ARG A 52 -12.70 9.19 13.36
N THR A 53 -12.98 7.88 13.46
CA THR A 53 -12.60 7.07 14.63
C THR A 53 -11.08 7.05 14.83
N GLY A 54 -10.31 6.83 13.76
CA GLY A 54 -8.85 6.86 13.81
C GLY A 54 -8.30 8.20 14.34
N PHE A 55 -8.85 9.33 13.87
CA PHE A 55 -8.47 10.66 14.37
C PHE A 55 -8.84 10.89 15.83
N GLN A 56 -10.02 10.45 16.27
CA GLN A 56 -10.44 10.58 17.67
C GLN A 56 -9.55 9.76 18.61
N VAL A 57 -9.21 8.53 18.23
CA VAL A 57 -8.31 7.68 19.01
C VAL A 57 -6.90 8.28 19.06
N ARG A 58 -6.37 8.76 17.93
CA ARG A 58 -5.08 9.46 17.86
C ARG A 58 -5.04 10.65 18.82
N ALA A 59 -6.05 11.51 18.77
CA ALA A 59 -6.13 12.69 19.64
C ALA A 59 -6.22 12.31 21.12
N ALA A 60 -7.06 11.33 21.47
CA ALA A 60 -7.21 10.86 22.85
C ALA A 60 -5.91 10.26 23.41
N LEU A 61 -5.18 9.47 22.60
CA LEU A 61 -3.88 8.91 22.97
C LEU A 61 -2.84 10.00 23.16
N MET A 62 -2.76 10.97 22.24
CA MET A 62 -1.82 12.09 22.33
C MET A 62 -2.01 12.87 23.64
N VAL A 63 -3.26 13.20 23.98
CA VAL A 63 -3.60 13.89 25.24
C VAL A 63 -3.24 13.03 26.46
N SER A 64 -3.54 11.73 26.41
CA SER A 64 -3.27 10.82 27.53
C SER A 64 -1.76 10.65 27.80
N ILE A 65 -0.97 10.48 26.74
CA ILE A 65 0.49 10.37 26.83
C ILE A 65 1.11 11.68 27.30
N TYR A 66 0.64 12.82 26.78
CA TYR A 66 1.12 14.14 27.19
C TYR A 66 0.80 14.44 28.67
N LYS A 67 -0.42 14.15 29.13
CA LYS A 67 -0.77 14.28 30.55
C LYS A 67 0.10 13.39 31.43
N LYS A 68 0.36 12.15 31.00
CA LYS A 68 1.20 11.20 31.73
C LYS A 68 2.66 11.67 31.80
N SER A 69 3.20 12.22 30.71
CA SER A 69 4.59 12.71 30.67
C SER A 69 4.81 13.90 31.61
N LEU A 70 3.83 14.81 31.72
CA LEU A 70 3.89 15.94 32.65
C LEU A 70 3.89 15.53 34.13
N LEU A 71 3.23 14.42 34.47
CA LEU A 71 3.13 13.92 35.85
C LEU A 71 4.34 13.06 36.28
N MET A 72 5.17 12.61 35.33
CA MET A 72 6.34 11.80 35.61
C MET A 72 7.53 12.68 36.02
N LYS A 73 7.78 12.77 37.33
CA LYS A 73 8.89 13.57 37.90
C LYS A 73 10.29 12.96 37.70
N ASN A 74 10.42 11.63 37.65
CA ASN A 74 11.70 10.91 37.53
C ASN A 74 11.56 9.71 36.58
N SER A 75 11.24 9.96 35.32
CA SER A 75 11.18 8.88 34.33
C SER A 75 12.56 8.51 33.82
N THR A 76 12.94 7.24 33.97
CA THR A 76 14.08 6.65 33.23
C THR A 76 13.88 6.68 31.72
N THR A 77 12.63 6.87 31.28
CA THR A 77 12.28 7.13 29.88
C THR A 77 12.70 8.54 29.50
N GLY A 78 13.78 8.65 28.71
CA GLY A 78 14.26 9.93 28.19
C GLY A 78 13.26 10.62 27.26
N THR A 79 13.29 11.95 27.21
CA THR A 79 12.40 12.81 26.41
C THR A 79 12.26 12.37 24.96
N GLY A 80 13.33 11.88 24.33
CA GLY A 80 13.30 11.38 22.96
C GLY A 80 12.38 10.18 22.75
N LYS A 81 12.25 9.27 23.73
CA LYS A 81 11.31 8.15 23.65
C LYS A 81 9.85 8.62 23.74
N ILE A 82 9.57 9.64 24.55
CA ILE A 82 8.22 10.21 24.68
C ILE A 82 7.81 10.91 23.38
N VAL A 83 8.74 11.66 22.76
CA VAL A 83 8.50 12.26 21.44
C VAL A 83 8.25 11.19 20.39
N ASN A 84 9.02 10.09 20.39
CA ASN A 84 8.77 8.97 19.47
C ASN A 84 7.40 8.33 19.68
N PHE A 85 6.94 8.17 20.94
CA PHE A 85 5.59 7.67 21.22
C PHE A 85 4.51 8.59 20.63
N LEU A 86 4.66 9.90 20.79
CA LEU A 86 3.69 10.89 20.29
C LEU A 86 3.68 11.00 18.76
N ASP A 87 4.83 10.80 18.12
CA ASP A 87 4.99 10.97 16.67
C ASP A 87 4.69 9.67 15.92
N VAL A 88 5.44 8.61 16.20
CA VAL A 88 5.40 7.36 15.41
C VAL A 88 4.32 6.41 15.90
N ASP A 89 4.27 6.15 17.20
CA ASP A 89 3.41 5.08 17.73
C ASP A 89 1.93 5.49 17.75
N VAL A 90 1.63 6.73 18.16
CA VAL A 90 0.27 7.29 18.13
C VAL A 90 -0.28 7.38 16.71
N GLU A 91 0.56 7.77 15.74
CA GLU A 91 0.16 7.80 14.33
C GLU A 91 -0.18 6.41 13.81
N ARG A 92 0.69 5.43 14.07
CA ARG A 92 0.47 4.03 13.67
C ARG A 92 -0.80 3.42 14.28
N VAL A 93 -1.11 3.73 15.53
CA VAL A 93 -2.35 3.28 16.18
C VAL A 93 -3.58 3.97 15.57
N GLY A 94 -3.48 5.24 15.19
CA GLY A 94 -4.57 5.93 14.48
C GLY A 94 -4.87 5.30 13.12
N GLU A 95 -3.83 4.96 12.36
CA GLU A 95 -3.95 4.30 11.06
C GLU A 95 -4.50 2.86 11.15
N PHE A 96 -4.25 2.16 12.25
CA PHE A 96 -4.74 0.79 12.45
C PHE A 96 -6.25 0.66 12.24
N PHE A 97 -7.04 1.63 12.68
CA PHE A 97 -8.51 1.63 12.50
C PHE A 97 -8.95 1.72 11.05
N TRP A 98 -8.12 2.29 10.17
CA TRP A 98 -8.36 2.28 8.74
C TRP A 98 -8.12 0.89 8.14
N TYR A 99 -7.01 0.25 8.53
CA TYR A 99 -6.56 -1.01 7.92
C TYR A 99 -7.24 -2.26 8.46
N ILE A 100 -7.69 -2.26 9.72
CA ILE A 100 -8.30 -3.44 10.37
C ILE A 100 -9.47 -4.00 9.56
N HIS A 101 -10.22 -3.11 8.91
CA HIS A 101 -11.37 -3.50 8.11
C HIS A 101 -11.01 -4.28 6.84
N GLY A 102 -9.82 -4.03 6.28
CA GLY A 102 -9.32 -4.78 5.14
C GLY A 102 -9.14 -6.27 5.45
N ILE A 103 -8.77 -6.61 6.70
CA ILE A 103 -8.45 -7.99 7.10
C ILE A 103 -9.67 -8.92 6.94
N TRP A 104 -10.87 -8.44 7.25
CA TRP A 104 -12.10 -9.25 7.15
C TRP A 104 -12.89 -8.98 5.87
N LEU A 105 -12.83 -7.76 5.32
CA LEU A 105 -13.50 -7.44 4.05
C LEU A 105 -12.85 -8.13 2.86
N LEU A 106 -11.52 -8.28 2.84
CA LEU A 106 -10.82 -8.92 1.72
C LEU A 106 -11.20 -10.40 1.52
N PRO A 107 -11.18 -11.26 2.56
CA PRO A 107 -11.65 -12.66 2.43
C PRO A 107 -13.13 -12.74 2.02
N LEU A 108 -13.96 -11.87 2.58
CA LEU A 108 -15.38 -11.79 2.23
C LEU A 108 -15.57 -11.40 0.76
N GLN A 109 -14.82 -10.42 0.28
CA GLN A 109 -14.86 -10.00 -1.12
C GLN A 109 -14.40 -11.10 -2.08
N ILE A 110 -13.30 -11.80 -1.76
CA ILE A 110 -12.79 -12.92 -2.57
C ILE A 110 -13.80 -14.06 -2.60
N SER A 111 -14.35 -14.44 -1.45
CA SER A 111 -15.35 -15.52 -1.37
C SER A 111 -16.62 -15.20 -2.17
N LEU A 112 -17.17 -13.98 -2.03
CA LEU A 112 -18.30 -13.57 -2.87
C LEU A 112 -17.94 -13.57 -4.35
N ALA A 113 -16.77 -13.06 -4.75
CA ALA A 113 -16.35 -13.06 -6.15
C ALA A 113 -16.29 -14.48 -6.73
N LEU A 114 -15.77 -15.45 -5.98
CA LEU A 114 -15.73 -16.86 -6.38
C LEU A 114 -17.12 -17.48 -6.52
N VAL A 115 -18.04 -17.19 -5.59
CA VAL A 115 -19.43 -17.66 -5.66
C VAL A 115 -20.15 -17.10 -6.89
N ILE A 116 -19.97 -15.80 -7.17
CA ILE A 116 -20.54 -15.16 -8.37
C ILE A 116 -20.00 -15.82 -9.63
N LEU A 117 -18.68 -16.02 -9.70
CA LEU A 117 -18.03 -16.64 -10.85
C LEU A 117 -18.50 -18.08 -11.08
N TYR A 118 -18.65 -18.86 -10.01
CA TYR A 118 -19.22 -20.20 -10.05
C TYR A 118 -20.63 -20.21 -10.66
N HIS A 119 -21.47 -19.25 -10.26
CA HIS A 119 -22.84 -19.16 -10.77
C HIS A 119 -22.92 -18.68 -12.23
N SER A 120 -22.05 -17.74 -12.63
CA SER A 120 -22.10 -17.14 -13.97
C SER A 120 -21.45 -17.99 -15.07
N LEU A 121 -20.39 -18.76 -14.76
CA LEU A 121 -19.55 -19.42 -15.78
C LEU A 121 -19.34 -20.93 -15.54
N GLY A 122 -19.95 -21.50 -14.49
CA GLY A 122 -19.88 -22.93 -14.17
C GLY A 122 -18.62 -23.38 -13.41
N MET A 123 -18.57 -24.68 -13.07
CA MET A 123 -17.54 -25.23 -12.17
C MET A 123 -16.11 -25.13 -12.72
N ALA A 124 -15.91 -25.37 -14.03
CA ALA A 124 -14.58 -25.42 -14.65
C ALA A 124 -13.85 -24.06 -14.65
N THR A 125 -14.57 -22.98 -14.96
CA THR A 125 -14.02 -21.61 -14.99
C THR A 125 -13.73 -21.09 -13.58
N SER A 126 -14.58 -21.43 -12.61
CA SER A 126 -14.34 -21.10 -11.20
C SER A 126 -13.07 -21.74 -10.66
N LEU A 127 -12.83 -23.02 -10.98
CA LEU A 127 -11.63 -23.74 -10.57
C LEU A 127 -10.36 -23.14 -11.21
N SER A 128 -10.45 -22.78 -12.50
CA SER A 128 -9.37 -22.11 -13.22
C SER A 128 -9.04 -20.73 -12.61
N ALA A 129 -10.05 -19.96 -12.20
CA ALA A 129 -9.84 -18.65 -11.57
C ALA A 129 -9.23 -18.74 -10.16
N VAL A 130 -9.64 -19.73 -9.36
CA VAL A 130 -8.99 -20.01 -8.06
C VAL A 130 -7.53 -20.37 -8.29
N PHE A 131 -7.27 -21.29 -9.23
CA PHE A 131 -5.92 -21.72 -9.55
C PHE A 131 -5.05 -20.56 -10.05
N ALA A 132 -5.55 -19.72 -10.96
CA ALA A 132 -4.85 -18.55 -11.45
C ALA A 132 -4.56 -17.54 -10.33
N THR A 133 -5.52 -17.29 -9.44
CA THR A 133 -5.35 -16.36 -8.30
C THR A 133 -4.28 -16.87 -7.33
N VAL A 134 -4.34 -18.17 -6.98
CA VAL A 134 -3.33 -18.80 -6.11
C VAL A 134 -1.96 -18.78 -6.78
N PHE A 135 -1.88 -19.09 -8.08
CA PHE A 135 -0.63 -19.07 -8.83
C PHE A 135 0.00 -17.67 -8.87
N VAL A 136 -0.80 -16.63 -9.11
CA VAL A 136 -0.36 -15.23 -9.07
C VAL A 136 0.12 -14.84 -7.67
N MET A 137 -0.60 -15.24 -6.62
CA MET A 137 -0.23 -14.93 -5.23
C MET A 137 1.08 -15.62 -4.80
N VAL A 138 1.22 -16.91 -5.14
CA VAL A 138 2.44 -17.69 -4.86
C VAL A 138 3.62 -17.14 -5.65
N SER A 139 3.44 -16.77 -6.92
CA SER A 139 4.50 -16.20 -7.76
C SER A 139 4.97 -14.82 -7.30
N ASN A 140 4.06 -13.97 -6.80
CA ASN A 140 4.38 -12.63 -6.29
C ASN A 140 5.14 -12.64 -4.95
N THR A 141 4.95 -13.68 -4.14
CA THR A 141 5.57 -13.77 -2.80
C THR A 141 7.12 -13.78 -2.83
N PRO A 142 7.80 -14.67 -3.59
CA PRO A 142 9.27 -14.66 -3.68
C PRO A 142 9.80 -13.39 -4.37
N LEU A 143 9.07 -12.85 -5.35
CA LEU A 143 9.41 -11.60 -6.04
C LEU A 143 9.44 -10.41 -5.07
N THR A 144 8.39 -10.29 -4.26
CA THR A 144 8.30 -9.25 -3.21
C THR A 144 9.43 -9.39 -2.19
N LYS A 145 9.75 -10.63 -1.78
CA LYS A 145 10.87 -10.90 -0.86
C LYS A 145 12.22 -10.48 -1.45
N SER A 146 12.44 -10.77 -2.73
CA SER A 146 13.65 -10.36 -3.45
C SER A 146 13.76 -8.82 -3.53
N GLN A 147 12.67 -8.15 -3.89
CA GLN A 147 12.60 -6.69 -3.96
C GLN A 147 12.88 -6.03 -2.60
N LYS A 148 12.33 -6.60 -1.51
CA LYS A 148 12.62 -6.16 -0.14
C LYS A 148 14.10 -6.29 0.20
N ASN A 149 14.72 -7.42 -0.11
CA ASN A 149 16.15 -7.63 0.15
C ASN A 149 17.04 -6.65 -0.66
N LEU A 150 16.68 -6.36 -1.91
CA LEU A 150 17.38 -5.35 -2.72
C LEU A 150 17.20 -3.94 -2.14
N ASN A 151 16.00 -3.61 -1.64
CA ASN A 151 15.74 -2.34 -1.00
C ASN A 151 16.60 -2.14 0.26
N VAL A 152 16.76 -3.18 1.10
CA VAL A 152 17.66 -3.15 2.26
C VAL A 152 19.10 -2.84 1.83
N LYS A 153 19.61 -3.51 0.79
CA LYS A 153 20.98 -3.25 0.27
C LYS A 153 21.15 -1.83 -0.26
N ILE A 154 20.12 -1.26 -0.89
CA ILE A 154 20.13 0.14 -1.33
C ILE A 154 20.23 1.07 -0.11
N MET A 155 19.47 0.81 0.95
CA MET A 155 19.53 1.62 2.17
C MET A 155 20.91 1.54 2.82
N GLU A 156 21.51 0.36 2.94
CA GLU A 156 22.87 0.19 3.48
C GLU A 156 23.93 0.96 2.68
N ALA A 157 23.89 0.88 1.35
CA ALA A 157 24.81 1.60 0.47
C ALA A 157 24.61 3.13 0.58
N LYS A 158 23.35 3.56 0.60
CA LYS A 158 22.97 4.97 0.74
C LYS A 158 23.42 5.53 2.09
N ASP A 159 23.23 4.81 3.19
CA ASP A 159 23.63 5.23 4.53
C ASP A 159 25.15 5.36 4.65
N SER A 160 25.88 4.41 4.07
CA SER A 160 27.35 4.45 4.00
C SER A 160 27.83 5.70 3.26
N ARG A 161 27.22 6.02 2.11
CA ARG A 161 27.52 7.24 1.34
C ARG A 161 27.14 8.50 2.09
N ILE A 162 25.97 8.55 2.75
CA ILE A 162 25.53 9.72 3.52
C ILE A 162 26.49 9.99 4.68
N LYS A 163 26.87 8.94 5.41
CA LYS A 163 27.82 9.05 6.52
C LYS A 163 29.19 9.57 6.05
N ALA A 164 29.74 9.00 4.98
CA ALA A 164 31.02 9.44 4.43
C ALA A 164 30.97 10.91 3.94
N THR A 165 29.87 11.32 3.28
CA THR A 165 29.71 12.73 2.87
C THR A 165 29.61 13.68 4.07
N ALA A 166 28.92 13.28 5.14
CA ALA A 166 28.79 14.11 6.33
C ALA A 166 30.13 14.27 7.06
N GLU A 167 30.92 13.20 7.14
CA GLU A 167 32.27 13.24 7.71
C GLU A 167 33.22 14.12 6.90
N ALA A 168 33.16 14.03 5.56
CA ALA A 168 33.93 14.91 4.66
C ALA A 168 33.62 16.39 4.90
N LEU A 169 32.32 16.74 4.96
CA LEU A 169 31.87 18.11 5.18
C LEU A 169 32.29 18.63 6.56
N LYS A 170 32.18 17.79 7.59
CA LYS A 170 32.60 18.14 8.95
C LYS A 170 34.10 18.44 9.05
N SER A 171 34.91 17.74 8.27
CA SER A 171 36.37 17.85 8.29
C SER A 171 36.95 18.66 7.11
N MET A 172 36.13 19.42 6.37
CA MET A 172 36.51 20.03 5.09
C MET A 172 37.80 20.86 5.17
N ARG A 173 37.97 21.66 6.23
CA ARG A 173 39.18 22.47 6.43
C ARG A 173 40.45 21.62 6.47
N ILE A 174 40.41 20.44 7.09
CA ILE A 174 41.56 19.53 7.19
C ILE A 174 41.87 18.91 5.82
N LEU A 175 40.84 18.53 5.06
CA LEU A 175 41.01 18.00 3.71
C LEU A 175 41.69 19.03 2.78
N ASN A 176 41.25 20.30 2.85
CA ASN A 176 41.84 21.37 2.04
C ASN A 176 43.30 21.65 2.42
N LEU A 177 43.61 21.68 3.73
CA LEU A 177 44.98 21.91 4.22
C LEU A 177 45.97 20.84 3.74
N HIS A 178 45.51 19.61 3.53
CA HIS A 178 46.35 18.49 3.06
C HIS A 178 46.19 18.20 1.56
N ALA A 179 45.40 19.00 0.82
CA ALA A 179 45.03 18.77 -0.57
C ALA A 179 44.47 17.34 -0.84
N TRP A 180 43.75 16.77 0.13
CA TRP A 180 43.16 15.41 0.05
C TRP A 180 41.76 15.39 -0.58
N GLU A 181 41.28 16.52 -1.08
CA GLU A 181 39.93 16.67 -1.65
C GLU A 181 39.66 15.66 -2.77
N THR A 182 40.61 15.50 -3.70
CA THR A 182 40.47 14.59 -4.85
C THR A 182 40.45 13.12 -4.44
N ALA A 183 41.31 12.72 -3.50
CA ALA A 183 41.35 11.35 -2.98
C ALA A 183 40.06 10.99 -2.22
N TYR A 184 39.50 11.93 -1.47
CA TYR A 184 38.24 11.70 -0.75
C TYR A 184 37.04 11.73 -1.70
N LEU A 185 37.08 12.56 -2.75
CA LEU A 185 36.08 12.56 -3.81
C LEU A 185 36.04 11.20 -4.53
N ASP A 186 37.20 10.62 -4.88
CA ASP A 186 37.28 9.29 -5.49
C ASP A 186 36.67 8.21 -4.57
N LYS A 187 36.93 8.29 -3.25
CA LYS A 187 36.30 7.41 -2.26
C LYS A 187 34.77 7.54 -2.25
N LEU A 188 34.23 8.76 -2.35
CA LEU A 188 32.79 9.01 -2.43
C LEU A 188 32.17 8.50 -3.74
N LEU A 189 32.88 8.64 -4.87
CA LEU A 189 32.44 8.12 -6.16
C LEU A 189 32.37 6.60 -6.16
N LYS A 190 33.35 5.91 -5.55
CA LYS A 190 33.31 4.45 -5.36
C LYS A 190 32.08 4.00 -4.57
N LEU A 191 31.73 4.70 -3.49
CA LEU A 191 30.48 4.43 -2.75
C LEU A 191 29.23 4.67 -3.60
N ARG A 192 29.24 5.74 -4.41
CA ARG A 192 28.15 6.04 -5.35
C ARG A 192 27.99 4.98 -6.43
N ASP A 193 29.07 4.35 -6.88
CA ASP A 193 29.01 3.26 -7.86
C ASP A 193 28.39 1.99 -7.28
N VAL A 194 28.69 1.67 -6.02
CA VAL A 194 28.01 0.59 -5.30
C VAL A 194 26.51 0.88 -5.16
N GLU A 195 26.14 2.09 -4.73
CA GLU A 195 24.74 2.53 -4.64
C GLU A 195 24.03 2.42 -6.00
N ARG A 196 24.65 2.91 -7.08
CA ARG A 196 24.12 2.82 -8.45
C ARG A 196 23.95 1.37 -8.89
N GLY A 197 24.88 0.48 -8.56
CA GLY A 197 24.79 -0.95 -8.87
C GLY A 197 23.60 -1.62 -8.19
N CYS A 198 23.40 -1.34 -6.90
CA CYS A 198 22.24 -1.82 -6.14
C CYS A 198 20.92 -1.27 -6.69
N LEU A 199 20.87 0.03 -6.98
CA LEU A 199 19.70 0.69 -7.54
C LEU A 199 19.34 0.14 -8.93
N ARG A 200 20.33 -0.06 -9.79
CA ARG A 200 20.14 -0.65 -11.13
C ARG A 200 19.53 -2.04 -11.05
N ARG A 201 20.03 -2.91 -10.16
CA ARG A 201 19.46 -4.26 -9.96
C ARG A 201 18.00 -4.19 -9.50
N TYR A 202 17.70 -3.31 -8.54
CA TYR A 202 16.33 -3.10 -8.07
C TYR A 202 15.39 -2.63 -9.19
N LEU A 203 15.81 -1.64 -9.98
CA LEU A 203 15.01 -1.13 -11.09
C LEU A 203 14.74 -2.21 -12.15
N TYR A 204 15.75 -3.00 -12.53
CA TYR A 204 15.54 -4.13 -13.45
C TYR A 204 14.57 -5.16 -12.89
N THR A 205 14.67 -5.49 -11.60
CA THR A 205 13.72 -6.40 -10.95
C THR A 205 12.31 -5.82 -10.95
N CYS A 206 12.14 -4.52 -10.65
CA CYS A 206 10.84 -3.85 -10.71
C CYS A 206 10.26 -3.84 -12.13
N SER A 207 11.06 -3.52 -13.15
CA SER A 207 10.63 -3.55 -14.54
C SER A 207 10.22 -4.96 -14.98
N ALA A 208 10.96 -5.99 -14.58
CA ALA A 208 10.62 -7.38 -14.87
C ALA A 208 9.31 -7.81 -14.18
N ILE A 209 9.09 -7.40 -12.94
CA ILE A 209 7.84 -7.68 -12.21
C ILE A 209 6.66 -6.96 -12.88
N ALA A 210 6.80 -5.67 -13.19
CA ALA A 210 5.75 -4.87 -13.83
C ALA A 210 5.42 -5.30 -15.27
N PHE A 211 6.32 -6.05 -15.91
CA PHE A 211 6.04 -6.67 -17.21
C PHE A 211 5.28 -8.00 -17.07
N LEU A 212 5.52 -8.75 -15.99
CA LEU A 212 4.92 -10.05 -15.75
C LEU A 212 3.51 -9.99 -15.12
N PHE A 213 3.18 -8.88 -14.44
CA PHE A 213 1.90 -8.66 -13.75
C PHE A 213 1.30 -7.32 -14.14
#